data_AF-B2TAX8-F1
#
_entry.id   AF-B2TAX8-F1
#
_cell.length_a   1.000
_cell.length_b   1.000
_cell.length_c   1.000
_cell.angle_alpha   90.00
_cell.angle_beta   90.00
_cell.angle_gamma   90.00
#
_symmetry.space_group_name_H-M   'P 1'
#
loop_
_entity.id
_entity.type
_entity.pdbx_description
1 polymer ?
#
loop_
_entity_poly.entity_id
_entity_poly.type
_entity_poly.pdbx_seq_one_letter_code
_entity_poly.pdbx_strand_id
1 'polypeptide(L)' 'MQIPNVNNFIKDSQHGVTYNICAYRKLSDQEMARAMQVFIQQQGERQPKQGSVVKIFSLLGFGDE' A
#
# COMPACT_ATOMS: atom_id res chain seq x y z
N MET A 1 -8.73 2.28 17.69
CA MET A 1 -7.80 2.69 16.62
C MET A 1 -8.58 3.54 15.62
N GLN A 2 -8.06 4.71 15.24
CA GLN A 2 -8.65 5.49 14.12
C GLN A 2 -8.22 4.87 12.79
N ILE A 3 -9.03 5.00 11.75
CA ILE A 3 -8.66 4.52 10.42
C ILE A 3 -7.58 5.46 9.85
N PRO A 4 -6.45 4.94 9.31
CA PRO A 4 -5.44 5.79 8.68
C PRO A 4 -6.05 6.60 7.54
N ASN A 5 -5.73 7.89 7.50
CA ASN A 5 -6.33 8.87 6.58
C ASN A 5 -5.34 9.47 5.57
N VAL A 6 -4.04 9.16 5.68
CA VAL A 6 -3.02 9.63 4.74
C VAL A 6 -2.88 8.62 3.60
N ASN A 7 -3.23 9.04 2.38
CA ASN A 7 -3.12 8.22 1.18
C ASN A 7 -1.74 8.37 0.56
N ASN A 8 -1.11 7.25 0.22
CA ASN A 8 0.18 7.19 -0.45
C ASN A 8 0.03 6.30 -1.69
N PHE A 9 0.30 6.83 -2.88
CA PHE A 9 0.06 6.13 -4.13
C PHE A 9 1.36 5.65 -4.75
N ILE A 10 1.42 4.36 -5.08
CA ILE A 10 2.48 3.78 -5.89
C ILE A 10 1.87 3.05 -7.08
N LYS A 11 2.38 3.34 -8.28
CA LYS A 11 1.93 2.72 -9.53
C LYS A 11 2.91 1.65 -9.95
N ASP A 12 2.45 0.42 -9.96
CA ASP A 12 3.16 -0.69 -10.57
C ASP A 12 2.84 -0.70 -12.07
N SER A 13 3.74 -0.12 -12.86
CA SER A 13 3.57 -0.05 -14.31
C SER A 13 3.81 -1.38 -15.01
N GLN A 14 4.53 -2.31 -14.38
CA GLN A 14 4.79 -3.64 -14.94
C GLN A 14 3.52 -4.49 -14.92
N HIS A 15 2.76 -4.44 -13.82
CA HIS A 15 1.51 -5.19 -13.67
C HIS A 15 0.26 -4.34 -13.96
N GLY A 16 0.43 -3.05 -14.22
CA GLY A 16 -0.68 -2.13 -14.50
C GLY A 16 -1.61 -1.92 -13.30
N VAL A 17 -1.10 -2.03 -12.06
CA VAL A 17 -1.88 -1.93 -10.83
C VAL A 17 -1.48 -0.66 -10.09
N THR A 18 -2.45 0.04 -9.50
CA THR A 18 -2.17 1.17 -8.58
C THR A 18 -2.45 0.75 -7.15
N TYR A 19 -1.49 0.95 -6.26
CA TYR A 19 -1.66 0.69 -4.84
C TYR A 19 -1.84 2.02 -4.10
N ASN A 20 -2.97 2.16 -3.40
CA ASN A 20 -3.21 3.22 -2.44
C ASN A 20 -2.98 2.69 -1.03
N ILE A 21 -1.89 3.13 -0.40
CA ILE A 21 -1.50 2.74 0.95
C ILE A 21 -1.96 3.82 1.93
N CYS A 22 -3.00 3.50 2.70
CA CYS A 22 -3.51 4.32 3.77
C CYS A 22 -2.67 4.10 5.04
N ALA A 23 -1.99 5.16 5.49
CA ALA A 23 -1.14 5.16 6.67
C ALA A 23 -1.47 6.36 7.58
N TYR A 24 -0.81 6.45 8.73
CA TYR A 24 -0.98 7.57 9.67
C TYR A 24 -0.06 8.76 9.35
N ARG A 25 0.91 8.58 8.43
CA ARG A 25 1.75 9.65 7.89
C ARG A 25 2.08 9.43 6.42
N LYS A 26 2.79 10.39 5.83
CA LYS A 26 3.39 10.24 4.51
C LYS A 26 4.48 9.17 4.57
N LEU A 27 4.41 8.22 3.64
CA LEU A 27 5.38 7.15 3.52
C LEU A 27 6.50 7.55 2.57
N SER A 28 7.70 7.09 2.87
CA SER A 28 8.81 7.08 1.92
C SER A 28 8.59 6.04 0.83
N ASP A 29 9.33 6.15 -0.27
CA ASP A 29 9.26 5.18 -1.37
C ASP A 29 9.60 3.76 -0.92
N GLN A 30 10.57 3.63 0.00
CA GLN A 30 10.96 2.34 0.58
C GLN A 30 9.82 1.71 1.41
N GLU A 31 9.13 2.52 2.21
CA GLU A 31 7.99 2.06 3.01
C GLU A 31 6.80 1.66 2.13
N MET A 32 6.55 2.43 1.06
CA MET A 32 5.51 2.10 0.08
C MET A 32 5.83 0.79 -0.64
N ALA A 33 7.06 0.63 -1.13
CA ALA A 33 7.51 -0.60 -1.79
C ALA A 33 7.42 -1.82 -0.87
N ARG A 34 7.79 -1.65 0.41
CA ARG A 34 7.68 -2.72 1.42
C ARG A 34 6.22 -3.10 1.68
N ALA A 35 5.33 -2.12 1.85
CA ALA A 35 3.90 -2.39 2.06
C ALA A 35 3.28 -3.12 0.85
N MET A 36 3.66 -2.73 -0.38
CA MET A 36 3.27 -3.42 -1.61
C MET A 36 3.78 -4.86 -1.63
N GLN A 37 5.06 -5.10 -1.33
CA GLN A 37 5.64 -6.45 -1.29
C GLN A 37 4.95 -7.35 -0.27
N VAL A 38 4.69 -6.83 0.94
CA VAL A 38 3.97 -7.57 1.98
C VAL A 38 2.56 -7.94 1.50
N PHE A 39 1.85 -7.01 0.87
CA PHE A 39 0.53 -7.30 0.30
C PHE A 39 0.60 -8.41 -0.77
N ILE A 40 1.56 -8.33 -1.70
CA ILE A 40 1.74 -9.35 -2.75
C ILE A 40 2.01 -10.73 -2.12
N GLN A 41 2.88 -10.81 -1.11
CA GLN A 41 3.17 -12.05 -0.39
C GLN A 41 1.93 -12.61 0.32
N GLN A 42 1.09 -11.74 0.92
CA GLN A 42 -0.14 -12.15 1.60
C GLN A 42 -1.24 -12.63 0.63
N GLN A 43 -1.32 -12.07 -0.58
CA GLN A 43 -2.28 -12.52 -1.60
C GLN A 43 -1.91 -13.87 -2.22
N GLY A 44 -0.64 -14.29 -2.12
CA GLY A 44 -0.14 -15.51 -2.74
C GLY A 44 -0.29 -15.46 -4.26
N GLU A 45 -0.99 -16.43 -4.84
CA GLU A 45 -1.21 -16.53 -6.30
C GLU A 45 -2.26 -15.56 -6.85
N ARG A 46 -3.05 -14.91 -5.98
CA ARG A 46 -4.12 -14.01 -6.41
C ARG A 46 -3.59 -12.61 -6.70
N GLN A 47 -3.13 -12.40 -7.92
CA GLN A 47 -2.73 -11.08 -8.36
C GLN A 47 -3.94 -10.18 -8.66
N PRO A 48 -3.86 -8.86 -8.34
CA PRO A 48 -4.87 -7.91 -8.76
C PRO A 48 -4.97 -7.84 -10.28
N LYS A 49 -6.17 -7.58 -10.80
CA LYS A 49 -6.38 -7.39 -12.24
C LYS A 49 -5.66 -6.13 -12.73
N GLN A 50 -5.15 -6.15 -13.95
CA GLN A 50 -4.61 -4.95 -14.59
C GLN A 50 -5.67 -3.83 -14.63
N GLY A 51 -5.24 -2.59 -14.41
CA GLY A 51 -6.11 -1.42 -14.32
C GLY A 51 -6.82 -1.26 -12.97
N SER A 52 -6.66 -2.20 -12.03
CA SER A 52 -7.28 -2.09 -10.70
C SER A 52 -6.52 -1.14 -9.77
N VAL A 53 -7.27 -0.61 -8.80
CA VAL A 53 -6.72 0.13 -7.66
C VAL A 53 -6.89 -0.72 -6.41
N VAL A 54 -5.77 -1.08 -5.78
CA VAL A 54 -5.73 -1.84 -4.52
C VAL A 54 -5.58 -0.87 -3.37
N LYS A 55 -6.45 -0.98 -2.35
CA LYS A 55 -6.34 -0.19 -1.13
C LYS A 55 -5.74 -1.02 -0.01
N ILE A 56 -4.60 -0.59 0.53
CA ILE A 56 -3.87 -1.25 1.62
C ILE A 56 -4.02 -0.38 2.87
N PHE A 57 -4.54 -0.95 3.96
CA PHE A 57 -4.56 -0.29 5.26
C PHE A 57 -3.31 -0.71 6.04
N SER A 58 -2.51 0.27 6.45
CA SER A 58 -1.23 0.04 7.13
C SER A 58 -1.22 0.68 8.51
N LEU A 59 -0.48 0.07 9.43
CA LEU A 59 -0.16 0.63 10.75
C LEU A 59 1.10 1.52 10.74
N LEU A 60 1.70 1.76 9.57
CA LEU A 60 2.85 2.66 9.46
C LEU A 60 2.48 4.08 9.90
N GLY A 61 3.34 4.68 10.72
CA GLY A 61 3.08 5.98 11.35
C GLY A 61 2.20 5.92 12.59
N PHE A 62 1.71 4.74 13.00
CA PHE A 62 0.90 4.62 14.19
C PHE A 62 1.77 4.73 15.44
N GLY A 63 1.65 5.84 16.16
CA GLY A 63 2.44 6.09 17.37
C GLY A 63 3.85 6.64 17.10
N ASP A 64 4.14 7.10 15.88
CA ASP A 64 5.30 7.95 15.61
C ASP A 64 5.01 9.32 16.27
N GLU A 65 5.48 9.51 17.51
CA GLU A 65 5.51 10.82 18.20
C GLU A 65 6.54 11.78 17.58
#